data_AF-A0A3M2DEC4-F1
#
_entry.id   AF-A0A3M2DEC4-F1
#
_cell.length_a   1.000
_cell.length_b   1.000
_cell.length_c   1.000
_cell.angle_alpha   90.00
_cell.angle_beta   90.00
_cell.angle_gamma   90.00
#
_symmetry.space_group_name_H-M   'P 1'
#
loop_
_entity.id
_entity.type
_entity.pdbx_description
1 polymer ?
#
loop_
_entity_poly.entity_id
_entity_poly.type
_entity_poly.pdbx_seq_one_letter_code
_entity_poly.pdbx_strand_id
1 'polypeptide(L)'
;MKVPVTFSSFIFSLGTSALMLMGETIDPRQPAPPVNLPQAKEIIDILSMLEEKTQGNLSTDEESVLRDMLYTLRMKYVGMTSTKISS
;
A
#
# COMPACT_ATOMS: atom_id res chain seq x y z
N MET A 1 26.87 -8.36 3.24
CA MET A 1 25.69 -9.13 3.68
C MET A 1 24.47 -8.58 2.97
N LYS A 2 23.70 -9.40 2.25
CA LYS A 2 22.43 -8.97 1.66
C LYS A 2 21.36 -9.20 2.72
N VAL A 3 20.73 -8.14 3.23
CA VAL A 3 19.61 -8.28 4.17
C VAL A 3 18.47 -8.96 3.39
N PRO A 4 17.96 -10.12 3.82
CA PRO A 4 16.89 -10.81 3.12
C PRO A 4 15.61 -9.98 3.18
N VAL A 5 14.86 -9.96 2.08
CA VAL A 5 13.53 -9.36 2.05
C VAL A 5 12.60 -10.21 2.91
N THR A 6 11.94 -9.59 3.87
CA THR A 6 10.89 -10.22 4.68
C THR A 6 9.51 -9.91 4.10
N PHE A 7 8.49 -10.70 4.45
CA PHE A 7 7.11 -10.42 4.06
C PHE A 7 6.69 -9.00 4.46
N SER A 8 6.91 -8.62 5.71
CA SER A 8 6.61 -7.26 6.19
C SER A 8 7.31 -6.19 5.37
N SER A 9 8.61 -6.35 5.05
CA SER A 9 9.34 -5.38 4.22
C SER A 9 8.77 -5.26 2.80
N PHE A 10 8.25 -6.37 2.25
CA PHE A 10 7.59 -6.39 0.95
C PHE A 10 6.24 -5.65 1.00
N ILE A 11 5.42 -5.91 2.03
CA ILE A 11 4.15 -5.19 2.25
C ILE A 11 4.40 -3.68 2.42
N PHE A 12 5.41 -3.29 3.20
CA PHE A 12 5.78 -1.88 3.34
C PHE A 12 6.23 -1.24 2.02
N SER A 13 7.00 -1.95 1.20
CA SER A 13 7.44 -1.45 -0.11
C SER A 13 6.25 -1.21 -1.05
N LEU A 14 5.31 -2.15 -1.12
CA LEU A 14 4.09 -2.00 -1.92
C LEU A 14 3.21 -0.86 -1.39
N GLY A 15 3.00 -0.81 -0.07
CA GLY A 15 2.21 0.24 0.56
C GLY A 15 2.77 1.64 0.34
N THR A 16 4.08 1.81 0.50
CA THR A 16 4.78 3.06 0.21
C THR A 16 4.58 3.50 -1.24
N SER A 17 4.69 2.55 -2.18
CA SER A 17 4.48 2.81 -3.60
C SER A 17 3.04 3.27 -3.88
N ALA A 18 2.04 2.62 -3.28
CA ALA A 18 0.64 3.03 -3.41
C ALA A 18 0.38 4.42 -2.81
N LEU A 19 0.97 4.74 -1.65
CA LEU A 19 0.88 6.06 -1.01
C LEU A 19 1.46 7.16 -1.90
N MET A 20 2.63 6.93 -2.50
CA MET A 20 3.25 7.86 -3.44
C MET A 20 2.42 8.08 -4.70
N LEU A 21 1.82 7.01 -5.25
CA LEU A 21 0.89 7.09 -6.37
C LEU A 21 -0.42 7.81 -5.99
N MET A 22 -0.73 7.91 -4.70
CA MET A 22 -1.79 8.75 -4.14
C MET A 22 -1.29 10.14 -3.71
N GLY A 23 -0.09 10.56 -4.11
CA GLY A 23 0.46 11.89 -3.85
C GLY A 23 1.10 12.10 -2.47
N GLU A 24 1.34 11.04 -1.68
CA GLU A 24 2.18 11.20 -0.48
C GLU A 24 3.63 11.48 -0.86
N THR A 25 4.24 12.38 -0.09
CA THR A 25 5.69 12.62 -0.15
C THR A 25 6.37 11.90 1.00
N ILE A 26 6.92 10.72 0.70
CA ILE A 26 7.58 9.85 1.70
C ILE A 26 9.03 10.28 1.95
N ASP A 27 9.73 10.67 0.88
CA ASP A 27 11.08 11.23 0.96
C ASP A 27 11.07 12.61 0.28
N PRO A 28 11.22 13.72 1.03
CA PRO A 28 11.22 15.06 0.46
C PRO A 28 12.41 15.34 -0.46
N ARG A 29 13.41 14.44 -0.50
CA ARG A 29 14.56 14.54 -1.41
C ARG A 29 14.31 13.86 -2.75
N GLN A 30 13.23 13.09 -2.88
CA GLN A 30 12.89 12.39 -4.12
C GLN A 30 11.70 13.07 -4.82
N PRO A 31 11.73 13.19 -6.15
CA PRO A 31 10.55 13.62 -6.89
C PRO A 31 9.42 12.62 -6.66
N ALA A 32 8.28 13.09 -6.14
CA ALA A 32 7.09 12.26 -6.04
C ALA A 32 6.64 11.88 -7.47
N PRO A 33 6.31 10.59 -7.72
CA PRO A 33 5.75 10.21 -9.01
C PRO A 33 4.42 10.95 -9.22
N PRO A 34 3.99 11.13 -10.48
CA PRO A 34 2.67 11.67 -10.77
C PRO A 34 1.58 10.85 -10.07
N VAL A 35 0.58 11.53 -9.53
CA VAL A 35 -0.59 10.87 -8.92
C VAL A 35 -1.24 9.95 -9.96
N ASN A 36 -1.37 8.67 -9.63
CA ASN A 36 -1.95 7.64 -10.47
C ASN A 36 -2.80 6.70 -9.61
N LEU A 37 -4.05 7.10 -9.40
CA LEU A 37 -5.02 6.35 -8.60
C LEU A 37 -5.30 4.94 -9.16
N PRO A 38 -5.47 4.73 -10.48
CA PRO A 38 -5.62 3.37 -11.03
C PRO A 38 -4.50 2.41 -10.62
N GLN A 39 -3.24 2.86 -10.69
CA GLN A 39 -2.10 2.03 -10.28
C GLN A 39 -2.03 1.83 -8.77
N ALA A 40 -2.40 2.84 -7.97
CA ALA A 40 -2.53 2.68 -6.53
C ALA A 40 -3.61 1.62 -6.17
N LYS A 41 -4.73 1.60 -6.91
CA LYS A 41 -5.79 0.60 -6.74
C LYS A 41 -5.28 -0.80 -7.07
N GLU A 42 -4.52 -0.96 -8.15
CA GLU A 42 -3.92 -2.25 -8.52
C GLU A 42 -3.05 -2.81 -7.38
N ILE A 43 -2.26 -1.96 -6.72
CA ILE A 43 -1.47 -2.38 -5.56
C ILE A 43 -2.36 -2.79 -4.38
N ILE A 44 -3.44 -2.05 -4.11
CA ILE A 44 -4.42 -2.43 -3.07
C ILE A 44 -5.06 -3.79 -3.38
N ASP A 45 -5.40 -4.04 -4.65
CA ASP A 45 -5.96 -5.31 -5.10
C ASP A 45 -4.94 -6.46 -4.94
N ILE A 46 -3.66 -6.22 -5.25
CA ILE A 46 -2.57 -7.18 -5.02
C ILE A 46 -2.43 -7.51 -3.53
N LEU A 47 -2.42 -6.50 -2.65
CA LEU A 47 -2.34 -6.71 -1.21
C LEU A 47 -3.57 -7.46 -0.67
N SER A 48 -4.76 -7.19 -1.22
CA SER A 48 -6.00 -7.88 -0.85
C SER A 48 -5.96 -9.35 -1.27
N MET A 49 -5.49 -9.64 -2.49
CA MET A 49 -5.25 -11.00 -2.94
C MET A 49 -4.22 -11.73 -2.05
N LEU A 50 -3.15 -11.05 -1.64
CA LEU A 50 -2.15 -11.64 -0.74
C LEU A 50 -2.76 -12.00 0.61
N GLU A 51 -3.62 -11.15 1.18
CA GLU A 51 -4.34 -11.42 2.43
C GLU A 51 -5.14 -12.73 2.31
N GLU A 52 -5.93 -12.88 1.24
CA GLU A 52 -6.70 -14.09 0.99
C GLU A 52 -5.82 -15.33 0.78
N LYS A 53 -4.76 -15.20 -0.03
CA LYS A 53 -3.91 -16.34 -0.41
C LYS A 53 -2.96 -16.80 0.69
N THR A 54 -2.66 -15.94 1.66
CA THR A 54 -1.72 -16.24 2.76
C THR A 54 -2.42 -16.53 4.08
N GLN A 55 -3.75 -16.51 4.13
CA GLN A 55 -4.52 -16.85 5.32
C GLN A 55 -4.07 -18.19 5.93
N GLY A 56 -3.82 -18.20 7.24
CA GLY A 56 -3.33 -19.36 7.98
C GLY A 56 -1.84 -19.68 7.79
N ASN A 57 -1.12 -18.94 6.94
CA ASN A 57 0.33 -19.08 6.71
C ASN A 57 1.15 -17.89 7.24
N LEU A 58 0.49 -16.84 7.75
CA LEU A 58 1.16 -15.67 8.33
C LEU A 58 1.32 -15.83 9.85
N SER A 59 2.41 -15.29 10.37
CA SER A 59 2.52 -14.98 11.80
C SER A 59 1.54 -13.86 12.19
N THR A 60 1.23 -13.74 13.48
CA THR A 60 0.35 -12.67 14.00
C THR A 60 0.84 -11.28 13.61
N ASP A 61 2.16 -11.06 13.62
CA ASP A 61 2.76 -9.77 13.26
C ASP A 61 2.62 -9.48 11.77
N GLU A 62 2.87 -10.46 10.90
CA GLU A 62 2.71 -10.32 9.45
C GLU A 62 1.25 -10.06 9.07
N GLU A 63 0.33 -10.74 9.74
CA GLU A 63 -1.11 -10.56 9.53
C GLU A 63 -1.55 -9.16 9.96
N SER A 64 -1.07 -8.65 11.10
CA SER A 64 -1.34 -7.26 11.53
C SER A 64 -0.80 -6.25 10.54
N VAL A 65 0.47 -6.39 10.12
CA VAL A 65 1.10 -5.49 9.16
C VAL A 65 0.32 -5.40 7.85
N LEU A 66 -0.14 -6.54 7.32
CA LEU A 66 -0.93 -6.57 6.09
C LEU A 66 -2.30 -5.91 6.27
N ARG A 67 -3.02 -6.23 7.35
CA ARG A 67 -4.34 -5.65 7.64
C ARG A 67 -4.27 -4.14 7.84
N ASP A 68 -3.32 -3.66 8.64
CA ASP A 68 -3.15 -2.24 8.95
C ASP A 68 -2.77 -1.45 7.71
N MET A 69 -1.91 -2.02 6.85
CA MET A 69 -1.57 -1.44 5.56
C MET A 69 -2.79 -1.36 4.64
N LEU A 70 -3.53 -2.45 4.47
CA LEU A 70 -4.74 -2.49 3.63
C LEU A 70 -5.78 -1.47 4.11
N TYR A 71 -6.02 -1.38 5.41
CA TYR A 71 -6.93 -0.40 5.99
C TYR A 71 -6.51 1.04 5.64
N THR A 72 -5.24 1.37 5.90
CA THR A 72 -4.68 2.70 5.64
C THR A 72 -4.82 3.09 4.17
N LEU A 73 -4.44 2.20 3.26
CA LEU A 73 -4.48 2.47 1.81
C LEU A 73 -5.92 2.62 1.31
N ARG A 74 -6.84 1.73 1.71
CA ARG A 74 -8.25 1.81 1.33
C ARG A 74 -8.88 3.12 1.78
N MET A 75 -8.60 3.54 3.02
CA MET A 75 -9.16 4.79 3.53
C MET A 75 -8.66 6.01 2.79
N LYS A 76 -7.36 6.05 2.50
CA LYS A 76 -6.78 7.13 1.70
C LYS A 76 -7.33 7.16 0.27
N TYR A 77 -7.42 6.00 -0.36
CA TYR A 77 -7.92 5.86 -1.72
C TYR A 77 -9.36 6.36 -1.84
N VAL A 78 -10.23 5.97 -0.91
CA VAL A 78 -11.61 6.47 -0.85
C VAL A 78 -11.61 8.00 -0.73
N GLY A 79 -10.85 8.58 0.21
CA GLY A 79 -10.74 10.04 0.34
C GLY A 79 -10.35 10.74 -0.96
N MET A 80 -9.33 10.24 -1.66
CA MET A 80 -8.86 10.79 -2.95
C MET A 80 -9.91 10.70 -4.06
N THR A 81 -10.68 9.62 -4.10
CA THR A 81 -11.72 9.43 -5.12
C THR A 81 -13.00 10.21 -4.81
N SER A 82 -13.34 10.40 -3.53
CA SER A 82 -14.49 11.20 -3.11
C SER A 82 -14.29 12.70 -3.34
N THR A 83 -13.07 13.22 -3.17
CA THR A 83 -12.78 14.64 -3.44
C THR A 83 -12.91 15.00 -4.93
N LYS A 84 -12.67 14.06 -5.85
CA LYS A 84 -12.77 14.30 -7.30
C LYS A 84 -14.20 14.43 -7.84
N ILE A 85 -15.23 14.13 -7.04
CA ILE A 85 -16.65 14.20 -7.47
C ILE A 85 -17.24 15.61 -7.23
N SER A 86 -16.52 16.51 -6.54
CA SER A 86 -16.99 17.87 -6.21
C SER A 86 -16.24 19.01 -6.91
N SER A 87 -15.58 18.75 -8.05
CA SER A 87 -14.93 19.77 -8.89
C SER A 87 -15.30 19.59 -10.35
#